data_AF-A0A6G4WAH2-F1
#
_entry.id   AF-A0A6G4WAH2-F1
#
_cell.length_a   1.000
_cell.length_b   1.000
_cell.length_c   1.000
_cell.angle_alpha   90.00
_cell.angle_beta   90.00
_cell.angle_gamma   90.00
#
_symmetry.space_group_name_H-M   'P 1'
#
loop_
_entity.id
_entity.type
_entity.pdbx_description
1 polymer ?
#
loop_
_entity_poly.entity_id
_entity_poly.type
_entity_poly.pdbx_seq_one_letter_code
_entity_poly.pdbx_strand_id
1 'polypeptide(L)'
;MTGRYIVTPFPIDTADPEDIAFQLTAEALDIPEEQGILKSEVERTLIVLRGIFDPSDRRFKSYFAELLALSRYGLIGPTAQPKQALDTLGNLQKRIFDMEKGRIISQHMTTIILRLALFLSSFLMAGFLAVSLAPLAGFAAPALREVQALVFVLPGLLIGLAFSSFLRCRAVTFFDLHAIDADRFSPFMRGAFALVVLIISAAFLKAGVFEILVGDVRLSSFDADGLSAFVFGAVVGFAQEPIISRIESIGKGVGKEP
;
A
#
# COMPACT_ATOMS: atom_id res chain seq x y z
N MET A 1 -26.19 -7.84 31.30
CA MET A 1 -24.80 -8.19 31.64
C MET A 1 -24.15 -6.92 32.16
N THR A 2 -23.48 -6.95 33.30
CA THR A 2 -22.92 -5.72 33.90
C THR A 2 -21.59 -5.38 33.23
N GLY A 3 -21.46 -4.14 32.77
CA GLY A 3 -20.23 -3.58 32.22
C GLY A 3 -19.14 -3.48 33.29
N ARG A 4 -17.93 -3.92 32.97
CA ARG A 4 -16.78 -3.94 33.88
C ARG A 4 -15.78 -2.83 33.62
N TYR A 5 -16.04 -1.97 32.64
CA TYR A 5 -15.15 -0.88 32.28
C TYR A 5 -15.74 0.50 32.61
N ILE A 6 -14.84 1.43 32.86
CA ILE A 6 -15.02 2.87 32.80
C ILE A 6 -14.38 3.33 31.50
N VAL A 7 -15.15 3.99 30.64
CA VAL A 7 -14.69 4.47 29.33
C VAL A 7 -14.71 5.99 29.29
N THR A 8 -13.53 6.59 29.27
CA THR A 8 -13.35 8.05 29.25
C THR A 8 -12.43 8.47 28.12
N PRO A 9 -12.67 9.63 27.49
CA PRO A 9 -11.63 10.23 26.64
C PRO A 9 -10.42 10.60 27.51
N PHE A 10 -9.23 10.61 26.91
CA PHE A 10 -8.06 11.17 27.56
C PHE A 10 -8.24 12.67 27.86
N PRO A 11 -7.63 13.21 28.92
CA PRO A 11 -7.68 14.64 29.21
C PRO A 11 -7.11 15.46 28.05
N ILE A 12 -7.71 16.61 27.78
CA ILE A 12 -7.29 17.52 26.69
C ILE A 12 -5.81 17.95 26.85
N ASP A 13 -5.33 17.98 28.09
CA ASP A 13 -3.97 18.42 28.45
C ASP A 13 -2.90 17.31 28.34
N THR A 14 -3.25 16.13 27.81
CA THR A 14 -2.30 15.02 27.62
C THR A 14 -1.76 14.97 26.20
N ALA A 15 -0.69 14.19 25.98
CA ALA A 15 -0.03 14.06 24.68
C ALA A 15 -0.98 13.50 23.58
N ASP A 16 -1.99 12.72 23.97
CA ASP A 16 -2.93 12.05 23.06
C ASP A 16 -4.38 12.27 23.53
N PRO A 17 -4.94 13.48 23.38
CA PRO A 17 -6.29 13.82 23.87
C PRO A 17 -7.41 13.10 23.12
N GLU A 18 -7.07 12.45 22.00
CA GLU A 18 -7.97 11.72 21.12
C GLU A 18 -7.87 10.20 21.31
N ASP A 19 -7.54 9.81 22.55
CA ASP A 19 -7.52 8.44 23.00
C ASP A 19 -8.68 8.09 23.92
N ILE A 20 -9.01 6.80 23.94
CA ILE A 20 -10.06 6.23 24.78
C ILE A 20 -9.39 5.44 25.88
N ALA A 21 -9.48 5.95 27.11
CA ALA A 21 -9.04 5.24 28.28
C ALA A 21 -10.09 4.20 28.69
N PHE A 22 -9.63 2.95 28.81
CA PHE A 22 -10.41 1.84 29.38
C PHE A 22 -9.83 1.48 30.74
N GLN A 23 -10.59 1.76 31.80
CA GLN A 23 -10.23 1.37 33.16
C GLN A 23 -11.19 0.31 33.68
N LEU A 24 -10.72 -0.66 34.47
CA LEU A 24 -11.62 -1.62 35.09
C LEU A 24 -12.30 -0.99 36.31
N THR A 25 -13.55 -1.37 36.56
CA THR A 25 -14.22 -1.00 37.82
C THR A 25 -13.58 -1.72 38.99
N ALA A 26 -13.58 -1.12 40.18
CA ALA A 26 -12.99 -1.71 41.39
C ALA A 26 -13.59 -3.08 41.77
N GLU A 27 -14.79 -3.37 41.26
CA GLU A 27 -15.56 -4.61 41.49
C GLU A 27 -15.30 -5.68 40.41
N ALA A 28 -14.45 -5.41 39.42
CA ALA A 28 -14.14 -6.34 38.33
C ALA A 28 -13.15 -7.42 38.78
N LEU A 29 -13.69 -8.59 39.15
CA LEU A 29 -12.91 -9.80 39.47
C LEU A 29 -12.58 -10.63 38.22
N ASP A 30 -13.46 -10.60 37.22
CA ASP A 30 -13.30 -11.30 35.95
C ASP A 30 -13.93 -10.47 34.82
N ILE A 31 -13.29 -10.51 33.64
CA ILE A 31 -13.71 -9.74 32.46
C ILE A 31 -14.38 -10.70 31.51
N PRO A 32 -15.69 -10.54 31.25
CA PRO A 32 -16.33 -11.39 30.27
C PRO A 32 -15.73 -11.23 28.88
N GLU A 33 -15.54 -12.34 28.18
CA GLU A 33 -14.87 -12.41 26.87
C GLU A 33 -15.41 -11.39 25.86
N GLU A 34 -16.73 -11.25 25.78
CA GLU A 34 -17.40 -10.33 24.85
C GLU A 34 -17.02 -8.85 25.10
N GLN A 35 -16.77 -8.46 26.36
CA GLN A 35 -16.31 -7.11 26.68
C GLN A 35 -14.84 -6.91 26.30
N GLY A 36 -14.01 -7.96 26.47
CA GLY A 36 -12.63 -7.96 26.01
C GLY A 36 -12.50 -7.82 24.49
N ILE A 37 -13.30 -8.60 23.74
CA ILE A 37 -13.36 -8.52 22.27
C ILE A 37 -13.77 -7.12 21.82
N LEU A 38 -14.83 -6.56 22.40
CA LEU A 38 -15.30 -5.21 22.05
C LEU A 38 -14.23 -4.15 22.33
N LYS A 39 -13.55 -4.20 23.48
CA LYS A 39 -12.45 -3.29 23.79
C LYS A 39 -11.37 -3.35 22.70
N SER A 40 -10.89 -4.55 22.39
CA SER A 40 -9.82 -4.73 21.40
C SER A 40 -10.23 -4.25 20.00
N GLU A 41 -11.46 -4.50 19.57
CA GLU A 41 -11.97 -4.05 18.27
C GLU A 41 -12.15 -2.52 18.22
N VAL A 42 -12.54 -1.89 19.33
CA VAL A 42 -12.58 -0.43 19.43
C VAL A 42 -11.17 0.17 19.33
N GLU A 43 -10.21 -0.35 20.09
CA GLU A 43 -8.81 0.10 20.05
C GLU A 43 -8.24 -0.04 18.64
N ARG A 44 -8.50 -1.17 17.99
CA ARG A 44 -8.07 -1.43 16.61
C ARG A 44 -8.72 -0.46 15.61
N THR A 45 -10.02 -0.16 15.78
CA THR A 45 -10.73 0.82 14.95
C THR A 45 -10.16 2.23 15.14
N LEU A 46 -9.80 2.59 16.37
CA LEU A 46 -9.21 3.89 16.68
C LEU A 46 -7.83 4.07 16.04
N ILE A 47 -7.00 3.02 16.04
CA ILE A 47 -5.70 3.03 15.32
C ILE A 47 -5.92 3.32 13.83
N VAL A 48 -6.91 2.67 13.20
CA VAL A 48 -7.24 2.91 11.79
C VAL A 48 -7.68 4.36 11.57
N LEU A 49 -8.55 4.90 12.41
CA LEU A 49 -8.99 6.29 12.32
C LEU A 49 -7.83 7.29 12.42
N ARG A 50 -6.94 7.10 13.39
CA ARG A 50 -5.74 7.96 13.55
C ARG A 50 -4.77 7.87 12.38
N GLY A 51 -4.68 6.71 11.73
CA GLY A 51 -3.82 6.55 10.58
C GLY A 51 -4.38 7.16 9.28
N ILE A 52 -5.69 7.41 9.20
CA ILE A 52 -6.37 7.92 8.01
C ILE A 52 -6.68 9.42 8.09
N PHE A 53 -6.91 9.93 9.30
CA PHE A 53 -7.34 11.30 9.51
C PHE A 53 -6.36 12.05 10.40
N ASP A 54 -6.24 13.35 10.13
CA ASP A 54 -5.63 14.26 11.08
C ASP A 54 -6.57 14.44 12.29
N PRO A 55 -6.04 14.47 13.53
CA PRO A 55 -6.75 14.84 14.75
C PRO A 55 -7.71 16.04 14.62
N SER A 56 -7.26 17.08 13.92
CA SER A 56 -8.03 18.30 13.73
C SER A 56 -9.21 18.16 12.75
N ASP A 57 -9.26 17.08 11.96
CA ASP A 57 -10.30 16.83 10.96
C ASP A 57 -11.67 16.67 11.63
N ARG A 58 -12.66 17.42 11.14
CA ARG A 58 -14.05 17.34 11.63
C ARG A 58 -14.62 15.92 11.51
N ARG A 59 -14.23 15.17 10.48
CA ARG A 59 -14.67 13.78 10.26
C ARG A 59 -14.10 12.86 11.32
N PHE A 60 -12.82 13.02 11.66
CA PHE A 60 -12.20 12.29 12.75
C PHE A 60 -12.97 12.50 14.05
N LYS A 61 -13.23 13.75 14.43
CA LYS A 61 -13.98 14.10 15.65
C LYS A 61 -15.39 13.49 15.67
N SER A 62 -16.07 13.46 14.53
CA SER A 62 -17.38 12.82 14.39
C SER A 62 -17.30 11.31 14.63
N TYR A 63 -16.40 10.61 13.93
CA TYR A 63 -16.26 9.16 14.07
C TYR A 63 -15.73 8.76 15.45
N PHE A 64 -14.83 9.54 16.03
CA PHE A 64 -14.33 9.35 17.39
C PHE A 64 -15.45 9.46 18.42
N ALA A 65 -16.32 10.48 18.31
CA ALA A 65 -17.45 10.64 19.21
C ALA A 65 -18.43 9.46 19.12
N GLU A 66 -18.70 8.97 17.91
CA GLU A 66 -19.53 7.77 17.70
C GLU A 66 -18.87 6.51 18.30
N LEU A 67 -17.57 6.32 18.08
CA LEU A 67 -16.80 5.21 18.64
C LEU A 67 -16.80 5.23 20.17
N LEU A 68 -16.62 6.41 20.77
CA LEU A 68 -16.68 6.61 22.22
C LEU A 68 -18.08 6.30 22.77
N ALA A 69 -19.13 6.79 22.12
CA ALA A 69 -20.51 6.54 22.53
C ALA A 69 -20.85 5.04 22.46
N LEU A 70 -20.42 4.36 21.40
CA LEU A 70 -20.59 2.91 21.23
C LEU A 70 -19.85 2.12 22.30
N SER A 71 -18.62 2.51 22.61
CA SER A 71 -17.80 1.89 23.65
C SER A 71 -18.46 1.99 25.01
N ARG A 72 -19.01 3.17 25.33
CA ARG A 72 -19.77 3.40 26.56
C ARG A 72 -21.03 2.53 26.63
N TYR A 73 -21.78 2.45 25.53
CA TYR A 73 -22.98 1.62 25.43
C TYR A 73 -22.71 0.12 25.65
N GLY A 74 -21.61 -0.40 25.10
CA GLY A 74 -21.26 -1.81 25.20
C GLY A 74 -20.56 -2.23 26.49
N LEU A 75 -19.91 -1.29 27.20
CA LEU A 75 -18.96 -1.62 28.29
C LEU A 75 -19.28 -0.99 29.65
N ILE A 76 -20.18 0.01 29.73
CA ILE A 76 -20.51 0.71 30.99
C ILE A 76 -21.88 0.29 31.54
N GLY A 77 -21.94 0.09 32.85
CA GLY A 77 -23.18 0.05 33.61
C GLY A 77 -23.91 -1.30 33.60
N PRO A 78 -25.05 -1.41 34.32
CA PRO A 78 -25.76 -2.68 34.54
C PRO A 78 -26.41 -3.25 33.28
N THR A 79 -26.66 -2.39 32.28
CA THR A 79 -27.32 -2.73 31.02
C THR A 79 -26.34 -2.79 29.84
N ALA A 80 -25.05 -3.03 30.10
CA ALA A 80 -24.05 -3.13 29.04
C ALA A 80 -24.40 -4.23 28.03
N GLN A 81 -24.33 -3.91 26.74
CA GLN A 81 -24.69 -4.80 25.64
C GLN A 81 -23.54 -4.98 24.65
N PRO A 82 -22.49 -5.75 25.01
CA PRO A 82 -21.29 -5.88 24.20
C PRO A 82 -21.56 -6.47 22.80
N LYS A 83 -22.48 -7.44 22.66
CA LYS A 83 -22.86 -7.99 21.34
C LYS A 83 -23.47 -6.95 20.41
N GLN A 84 -24.46 -6.19 20.89
CA GLN A 84 -25.11 -5.17 20.07
C GLN A 84 -24.14 -4.04 19.72
N ALA A 85 -23.23 -3.71 20.64
CA ALA A 85 -22.16 -2.75 20.38
C ALA A 85 -21.19 -3.27 19.30
N LEU A 86 -20.81 -4.55 19.31
CA LEU A 86 -20.00 -5.17 18.24
C LEU A 86 -20.68 -5.11 16.87
N ASP A 87 -21.97 -5.45 16.79
CA ASP A 87 -22.73 -5.34 15.53
C ASP A 87 -22.78 -3.90 15.02
N THR A 88 -23.00 -2.95 15.93
CA THR A 88 -23.01 -1.52 15.60
C THR A 88 -21.62 -1.04 15.17
N LEU A 89 -20.55 -1.60 15.76
CA LEU A 89 -19.16 -1.28 15.41
C LEU A 89 -18.85 -1.76 13.99
N GLY A 90 -19.28 -2.98 13.63
CA GLY A 90 -19.16 -3.49 12.27
C GLY A 90 -19.87 -2.60 11.25
N ASN A 91 -21.05 -2.07 11.59
CA ASN A 91 -21.76 -1.11 10.75
C ASN A 91 -21.03 0.24 10.62
N LEU A 92 -20.44 0.74 11.71
CA LEU A 92 -19.62 1.95 11.70
C LEU A 92 -18.38 1.77 10.83
N GLN A 93 -17.64 0.67 11.00
CA GLN A 93 -16.46 0.33 10.20
C GLN A 93 -16.80 0.23 8.71
N LYS A 94 -17.90 -0.46 8.37
CA LYS A 94 -18.37 -0.58 6.97
C LYS A 94 -18.73 0.78 6.37
N ARG A 95 -19.42 1.62 7.13
CA ARG A 95 -19.80 2.97 6.67
C ARG A 95 -18.58 3.85 6.42
N ILE A 96 -17.62 3.87 7.35
CA ILE A 96 -16.35 4.60 7.18
C ILE A 96 -15.62 4.06 5.94
N PHE A 97 -15.52 2.73 5.80
CA PHE A 97 -14.89 2.10 4.65
C PHE A 97 -15.52 2.56 3.34
N ASP A 98 -16.84 2.47 3.20
CA ASP A 98 -17.54 2.82 1.96
C ASP A 98 -17.44 4.30 1.60
N MET A 99 -17.45 5.19 2.61
CA MET A 99 -17.34 6.64 2.40
C MET A 99 -15.91 7.08 2.06
N GLU A 100 -14.89 6.46 2.67
CA GLU A 100 -13.53 7.01 2.66
C GLU A 100 -12.56 6.21 1.79
N LYS A 101 -12.85 4.93 1.46
CA LYS A 101 -11.97 4.08 0.64
C LYS A 101 -11.56 4.75 -0.67
N GLY A 102 -12.52 5.38 -1.37
CA GLY A 102 -12.28 6.00 -2.66
C GLY A 102 -11.32 7.18 -2.56
N ARG A 103 -11.51 8.02 -1.54
CA ARG A 103 -10.63 9.17 -1.29
C ARG A 103 -9.21 8.72 -0.95
N ILE A 104 -9.06 7.75 -0.04
CA ILE A 104 -7.76 7.30 0.44
C ILE A 104 -6.98 6.61 -0.67
N ILE A 105 -7.63 5.69 -1.41
CA ILE A 105 -7.02 5.02 -2.58
C ILE A 105 -6.62 6.06 -3.63
N SER A 106 -7.48 7.04 -3.92
CA SER A 106 -7.18 8.08 -4.91
C SER A 106 -5.99 8.94 -4.49
N GLN A 107 -5.92 9.37 -3.23
CA GLN A 107 -4.79 10.15 -2.71
C GLN A 107 -3.48 9.36 -2.76
N HIS A 108 -3.52 8.09 -2.37
CA HIS A 108 -2.37 7.18 -2.43
C HIS A 108 -1.90 6.96 -3.87
N MET A 109 -2.81 6.61 -4.79
CA MET A 109 -2.51 6.42 -6.22
C MET A 109 -1.99 7.69 -6.87
N THR A 110 -2.58 8.85 -6.57
CA THR A 110 -2.11 10.14 -7.09
C THR A 110 -0.66 10.41 -6.65
N THR A 111 -0.32 10.11 -5.40
CA THR A 111 1.04 10.28 -4.88
C THR A 111 2.03 9.37 -5.61
N ILE A 112 1.67 8.10 -5.84
CA ILE A 112 2.51 7.16 -6.57
C ILE A 112 2.69 7.60 -8.03
N ILE A 113 1.60 7.94 -8.71
CA ILE A 113 1.62 8.37 -10.11
C ILE A 113 2.46 9.64 -10.28
N LEU A 114 2.31 10.64 -9.40
CA LEU A 114 3.10 11.88 -9.45
C LEU A 114 4.59 11.60 -9.27
N ARG A 115 4.96 10.74 -8.32
CA ARG A 115 6.36 10.36 -8.10
C ARG A 115 6.93 9.61 -9.31
N LEU A 116 6.20 8.63 -9.84
CA LEU A 116 6.62 7.89 -11.04
C LEU A 116 6.74 8.81 -12.26
N ALA A 117 5.82 9.76 -12.42
CA ALA A 117 5.85 10.75 -13.50
C ALA A 117 7.05 11.70 -13.39
N LEU A 118 7.42 12.14 -12.18
CA LEU A 118 8.63 12.93 -11.93
C LEU A 118 9.90 12.15 -12.27
N PHE A 119 9.96 10.87 -11.92
CA PHE A 119 11.08 10.01 -12.29
C PHE A 119 11.16 9.81 -13.80
N LEU A 120 10.02 9.55 -14.44
CA LEU A 120 9.92 9.36 -15.88
C LEU A 120 10.35 10.63 -16.65
N SER A 121 9.86 11.80 -16.24
CA SER A 121 10.20 13.06 -16.91
C SER A 121 11.69 13.38 -16.79
N SER A 122 12.27 13.18 -15.61
CA SER A 122 13.71 13.35 -15.37
C SER A 122 14.53 12.41 -16.25
N PHE A 123 14.11 11.14 -16.36
CA PHE A 123 14.80 10.15 -17.17
C PHE A 123 14.68 10.44 -18.68
N LEU A 124 13.48 10.77 -19.17
CA LEU A 124 13.27 11.12 -20.57
C LEU A 124 14.08 12.36 -20.97
N MET A 125 14.16 13.36 -20.09
CA MET A 125 14.97 14.55 -20.33
C MET A 125 16.47 14.23 -20.38
N ALA A 126 16.96 13.38 -19.48
CA ALA A 126 18.35 12.90 -19.51
C ALA A 126 18.64 12.07 -20.77
N GLY A 127 17.73 11.17 -21.17
CA GLY A 127 17.84 10.38 -22.40
C GLY A 127 17.84 11.25 -23.66
N PHE A 128 16.96 12.24 -23.73
CA PHE A 128 16.92 13.22 -24.82
C PHE A 128 18.22 14.02 -24.91
N LEU A 129 18.76 14.47 -23.76
CA LEU A 129 20.02 15.19 -23.71
C LEU A 129 21.19 14.30 -24.15
N ALA A 130 21.21 13.03 -23.72
CA ALA A 130 22.23 12.07 -24.13
C ALA A 130 22.20 11.81 -25.64
N VAL A 131 21.01 11.60 -26.22
CA VAL A 131 20.84 11.36 -27.67
C VAL A 131 21.19 12.61 -28.49
N SER A 132 20.85 13.81 -28.02
CA SER A 132 21.14 15.06 -28.73
C SER A 132 22.62 15.48 -28.66
N LEU A 133 23.32 15.14 -27.57
CA LEU A 133 24.76 15.42 -27.41
C LEU A 133 25.67 14.32 -27.97
N ALA A 134 25.17 13.10 -28.15
CA ALA A 134 25.95 11.97 -28.65
C ALA A 134 26.64 12.20 -30.02
N PRO A 135 26.04 12.89 -31.01
CA PRO A 135 26.72 13.24 -32.26
C PRO A 135 27.91 14.20 -32.04
N LEU A 136 27.79 15.13 -31.08
CA LEU A 136 28.86 16.07 -30.73
C LEU A 136 30.02 15.37 -30.00
N ALA A 137 29.72 14.28 -29.29
CA ALA A 137 30.70 13.44 -28.61
C ALA A 137 31.31 12.35 -29.52
N GLY A 138 30.97 12.31 -30.82
CA GLY A 138 31.55 11.39 -31.78
C GLY A 138 31.01 9.96 -31.75
N PHE A 139 29.83 9.73 -31.14
CA PHE A 139 29.20 8.40 -31.15
C PHE A 139 28.70 8.01 -32.54
N ALA A 140 28.90 6.73 -32.90
CA ALA A 140 28.45 6.18 -34.18
C ALA A 140 26.92 6.00 -34.23
N ALA A 141 26.34 6.19 -35.43
CA ALA A 141 24.91 6.01 -35.71
C ALA A 141 24.26 4.69 -35.22
N PRO A 142 24.91 3.50 -35.28
CA PRO A 142 24.31 2.28 -34.74
C PRO A 142 24.18 2.29 -33.21
N ALA A 143 25.16 2.83 -32.49
CA ALA A 143 25.10 2.93 -31.02
C ALA A 143 23.99 3.89 -30.56
N LEU A 144 23.72 4.95 -31.32
CA LEU A 144 22.60 5.86 -31.09
C LEU A 144 21.24 5.15 -31.17
N ARG A 145 21.08 4.19 -32.10
CA ARG A 145 19.83 3.45 -32.29
C ARG A 145 19.54 2.48 -31.14
N GLU A 146 20.57 1.82 -30.61
CA GLU A 146 20.44 0.94 -29.44
C GLU A 146 20.04 1.72 -28.18
N VAL A 147 20.67 2.89 -27.97
CA VAL A 147 20.33 3.79 -26.85
C VAL A 147 18.88 4.28 -26.98
N GLN A 148 18.40 4.60 -28.18
CA GLN A 148 17.03 5.03 -28.41
C GLN A 148 16.00 3.95 -28.06
N ALA A 149 16.25 2.68 -28.41
CA ALA A 149 15.35 1.59 -28.04
C ALA A 149 15.33 1.37 -26.52
N LEU A 150 16.50 1.42 -25.86
CA LEU A 150 16.62 1.25 -24.41
C LEU A 150 15.90 2.34 -23.60
N VAL A 151 15.76 3.56 -24.12
CA VAL A 151 15.00 4.64 -23.47
C VAL A 151 13.53 4.24 -23.25
N PHE A 152 12.95 3.35 -24.09
CA PHE A 152 11.56 2.91 -23.94
C PHE A 152 11.34 1.84 -22.88
N VAL A 153 12.40 1.18 -22.37
CA VAL A 153 12.29 0.14 -21.34
C VAL A 153 11.78 0.72 -20.02
N LEU A 154 12.30 1.86 -19.60
CA LEU A 154 11.94 2.48 -18.32
C LEU A 154 10.50 3.02 -18.26
N PRO A 155 9.97 3.72 -19.30
CA PRO A 155 8.55 4.03 -19.39
C PRO A 155 7.67 2.78 -19.25
N GLY A 156 8.04 1.69 -19.92
CA GLY A 156 7.38 0.39 -19.76
C GLY A 156 7.38 -0.08 -18.31
N LEU A 157 8.56 -0.12 -17.68
CA LEU A 157 8.74 -0.52 -16.28
C LEU A 157 7.86 0.28 -15.32
N LEU A 158 7.84 1.61 -15.45
CA LEU A 158 7.06 2.48 -14.58
C LEU A 158 5.55 2.29 -14.76
N ILE A 159 5.09 2.06 -15.99
CA ILE A 159 3.68 1.72 -16.26
C ILE A 159 3.32 0.36 -15.66
N GLY A 160 4.20 -0.64 -15.79
CA GLY A 160 4.02 -1.95 -15.16
C GLY A 160 3.90 -1.85 -13.64
N LEU A 161 4.77 -1.05 -13.01
CA LEU A 161 4.73 -0.78 -11.55
C LEU A 161 3.47 -0.03 -11.13
N ALA A 162 3.03 0.96 -11.90
CA ALA A 162 1.79 1.69 -11.64
C ALA A 162 0.58 0.75 -11.74
N PHE A 163 0.52 -0.09 -12.76
CA PHE A 163 -0.54 -1.06 -12.96
C PHE A 163 -0.58 -2.11 -11.84
N SER A 164 0.58 -2.63 -11.43
CA SER A 164 0.72 -3.51 -10.27
C SER A 164 0.16 -2.85 -8.99
N SER A 165 0.49 -1.58 -8.75
CA SER A 165 -0.01 -0.83 -7.60
C SER A 165 -1.53 -0.65 -7.63
N PHE A 166 -2.11 -0.46 -8.83
CA PHE A 166 -3.56 -0.33 -9.00
C PHE A 166 -4.31 -1.62 -8.63
N LEU A 167 -3.76 -2.79 -9.01
CA LEU A 167 -4.35 -4.08 -8.65
C LEU A 167 -4.34 -4.31 -7.12
N ARG A 168 -3.28 -3.86 -6.43
CA ARG A 168 -3.17 -3.95 -4.97
C ARG A 168 -4.26 -3.15 -4.26
N CYS A 169 -4.56 -1.94 -4.74
CA CYS A 169 -5.62 -1.11 -4.16
C CYS A 169 -7.03 -1.72 -4.24
N ARG A 170 -7.25 -2.76 -5.06
CA ARG A 170 -8.55 -3.44 -5.16
C ARG A 170 -8.84 -4.37 -3.98
N ALA A 171 -7.83 -4.85 -3.26
CA ALA A 171 -7.96 -5.85 -2.20
C ALA A 171 -7.99 -5.26 -0.77
N VAL A 172 -8.08 -3.93 -0.63
CA VAL A 172 -7.95 -3.22 0.65
C VAL A 172 -9.17 -3.49 1.55
N THR A 173 -8.93 -3.93 2.79
CA THR A 173 -9.95 -4.03 3.84
C THR A 173 -9.98 -2.79 4.74
N PHE A 174 -10.96 -2.67 5.64
CA PHE A 174 -11.04 -1.55 6.58
C PHE A 174 -9.75 -1.39 7.41
N PHE A 175 -9.21 -2.50 7.92
CA PHE A 175 -7.98 -2.44 8.71
C PHE A 175 -6.75 -2.12 7.87
N ASP A 176 -6.80 -2.28 6.55
CA ASP A 176 -5.69 -1.93 5.66
C ASP A 176 -5.77 -0.47 5.19
N LEU A 177 -6.86 0.25 5.47
CA LEU A 177 -7.02 1.64 5.01
C LEU A 177 -5.94 2.59 5.57
N HIS A 178 -5.45 2.33 6.78
CA HIS A 178 -4.38 3.12 7.39
C HIS A 178 -2.99 2.76 6.84
N ALA A 179 -2.85 1.62 6.17
CA ALA A 179 -1.60 1.08 5.65
C ALA A 179 -1.87 0.24 4.38
N ILE A 180 -2.23 0.92 3.29
CA ILE A 180 -2.57 0.27 2.00
C ILE A 180 -1.40 -0.58 1.48
N ASP A 181 -0.16 -0.19 1.78
CA ASP A 181 1.03 -0.99 1.56
C ASP A 181 1.31 -1.86 2.80
N ALA A 182 0.70 -3.04 2.86
CA ALA A 182 1.03 -4.06 3.87
C ALA A 182 2.49 -4.52 3.77
N ASP A 183 3.08 -4.42 2.57
CA ASP A 183 4.52 -4.57 2.36
C ASP A 183 5.25 -3.35 2.90
N ARG A 184 6.14 -3.53 3.88
CA ARG A 184 7.01 -2.47 4.43
C ARG A 184 7.96 -1.83 3.40
N PHE A 185 7.93 -2.23 2.13
CA PHE A 185 8.79 -1.67 1.11
C PHE A 185 8.25 -0.33 0.63
N SER A 186 9.03 0.72 0.91
CA SER A 186 8.75 2.04 0.36
C SER A 186 8.70 2.00 -1.17
N PRO A 187 7.96 2.92 -1.83
CA PRO A 187 7.92 3.01 -3.29
C PRO A 187 9.30 3.04 -3.95
N PHE A 188 10.30 3.62 -3.27
CA PHE A 188 11.70 3.63 -3.72
C PHE A 188 12.33 2.24 -3.71
N MET A 189 12.14 1.45 -2.64
CA MET A 189 12.65 0.08 -2.56
C MET A 189 12.02 -0.82 -3.63
N ARG A 190 10.71 -0.64 -3.91
CA ARG A 190 10.03 -1.37 -4.98
C ARG A 190 10.62 -1.02 -6.35
N GLY A 191 10.87 0.26 -6.63
CA GLY A 191 11.52 0.70 -7.86
C GLY A 191 12.96 0.19 -8.00
N ALA A 192 13.74 0.21 -6.91
CA ALA A 192 15.10 -0.33 -6.90
C ALA A 192 15.13 -1.84 -7.18
N PHE A 193 14.23 -2.60 -6.53
CA PHE A 193 14.08 -4.03 -6.81
C PHE A 193 13.64 -4.30 -8.25
N ALA A 194 12.70 -3.52 -8.78
CA ALA A 194 12.26 -3.61 -10.17
C ALA A 194 13.44 -3.43 -11.15
N LEU A 195 14.33 -2.48 -10.86
CA LEU A 195 15.51 -2.21 -11.66
C LEU A 195 16.49 -3.38 -11.64
N VAL A 196 16.73 -3.99 -10.47
CA VAL A 196 17.59 -5.18 -10.35
C VAL A 196 17.02 -6.34 -11.15
N VAL A 197 15.72 -6.61 -11.02
CA VAL A 197 15.04 -7.67 -11.78
C VAL A 197 15.09 -7.39 -13.28
N LEU A 198 14.93 -6.13 -13.69
CA LEU A 198 15.06 -5.70 -15.08
C LEU A 198 16.45 -6.00 -15.64
N ILE A 199 17.52 -5.65 -14.91
CA ILE A 199 18.91 -5.87 -15.35
C ILE A 199 19.19 -7.37 -15.49
N ILE A 200 18.79 -8.18 -14.50
CA ILE A 200 18.99 -9.63 -14.54
C ILE A 200 18.21 -10.25 -15.72
N SER A 201 16.95 -9.84 -15.90
CA SER A 201 16.10 -10.34 -16.97
C SER A 201 16.64 -9.95 -18.35
N ALA A 202 17.14 -8.72 -18.49
CA ALA A 202 17.76 -8.23 -19.71
C ALA A 202 19.03 -9.03 -20.05
N ALA A 203 19.86 -9.32 -19.04
CA ALA A 203 21.05 -10.14 -19.20
C ALA A 203 20.71 -11.57 -19.67
N PHE A 204 19.69 -12.18 -19.09
CA PHE A 204 19.25 -13.52 -19.48
C PHE A 204 18.63 -13.57 -20.88
N LEU A 205 17.86 -12.56 -21.28
CA LEU A 205 17.34 -12.44 -22.65
C LEU A 205 18.47 -12.26 -23.66
N LYS A 206 19.46 -11.39 -23.38
CA LYS A 206 20.66 -11.21 -24.21
C LYS A 206 21.51 -12.47 -24.31
N ALA A 207 21.62 -13.23 -23.22
CA ALA A 207 22.35 -14.49 -23.18
C ALA A 207 21.59 -15.65 -23.85
N GLY A 208 20.34 -15.45 -24.27
CA GLY A 208 19.52 -16.49 -24.89
C GLY A 208 19.11 -17.61 -23.93
N VAL A 209 19.12 -17.34 -22.61
CA VAL A 209 18.73 -18.33 -21.59
C VAL A 209 17.24 -18.68 -21.72
N PHE A 210 16.42 -17.69 -22.05
CA PHE A 210 15.02 -17.87 -22.40
C PHE A 210 14.59 -16.81 -23.42
N GLU A 211 13.51 -17.09 -24.14
CA GLU A 211 12.88 -16.15 -25.07
C GLU A 211 11.39 -16.02 -24.72
N ILE A 212 10.90 -14.78 -24.67
CA ILE A 212 9.49 -14.49 -24.40
C ILE A 212 8.88 -13.83 -25.64
N LEU A 213 7.87 -14.47 -26.20
CA LEU A 213 7.03 -13.94 -27.27
C LEU A 213 5.70 -13.44 -26.68
N VAL A 214 5.32 -12.21 -27.01
CA VAL A 214 4.00 -11.65 -26.68
C VAL A 214 3.32 -11.25 -27.98
N GLY A 215 2.47 -12.14 -28.50
CA GLY A 215 1.92 -11.99 -29.85
C GLY A 215 3.05 -12.01 -30.89
N ASP A 216 3.16 -10.94 -31.67
CA ASP A 216 4.23 -10.76 -32.68
C ASP A 216 5.49 -10.09 -32.12
N VAL A 217 5.47 -9.63 -30.86
CA VAL A 217 6.58 -8.89 -30.23
C VAL A 217 7.55 -9.86 -29.56
N ARG A 218 8.82 -9.83 -29.95
CA ARG A 218 9.89 -10.60 -29.32
C ARG A 218 10.60 -9.76 -28.27
N LEU A 219 10.52 -10.17 -27.00
CA LEU A 219 11.18 -9.42 -25.92
C LEU A 219 12.71 -9.55 -25.95
N SER A 220 13.25 -10.52 -26.70
CA SER A 220 14.69 -10.67 -26.95
C SER A 220 15.28 -9.53 -27.80
N SER A 221 14.47 -8.85 -28.62
CA SER A 221 14.89 -7.72 -29.47
C SER A 221 14.66 -6.34 -28.84
N PHE A 222 14.66 -6.27 -27.51
CA PHE A 222 14.41 -5.02 -26.77
C PHE A 222 15.46 -3.92 -27.02
N ASP A 223 16.66 -4.28 -27.51
CA ASP A 223 17.72 -3.32 -27.86
C ASP A 223 17.60 -2.76 -29.28
N ALA A 224 16.78 -3.38 -30.14
CA ALA A 224 16.62 -2.98 -31.54
C ALA A 224 15.25 -2.32 -31.83
N ASP A 225 14.23 -2.69 -31.07
CA ASP A 225 12.86 -2.23 -31.26
C ASP A 225 12.28 -1.58 -29.99
N GLY A 226 11.81 -0.34 -30.12
CA GLY A 226 11.24 0.44 -29.03
C GLY A 226 9.95 -0.16 -28.46
N LEU A 227 9.13 -0.84 -29.28
CA LEU A 227 7.93 -1.51 -28.80
C LEU A 227 8.30 -2.73 -27.95
N SER A 228 9.24 -3.55 -28.42
CA SER A 228 9.80 -4.68 -27.67
C SER A 228 10.40 -4.23 -26.33
N ALA A 229 11.16 -3.13 -26.32
CA ALA A 229 11.67 -2.49 -25.09
C ALA A 229 10.57 -2.10 -24.11
N PHE A 230 9.54 -1.40 -24.60
CA PHE A 230 8.42 -0.96 -23.79
C PHE A 230 7.67 -2.13 -23.16
N VAL A 231 7.31 -3.13 -23.96
CA VAL A 231 6.59 -4.32 -23.48
C VAL A 231 7.46 -5.10 -22.50
N PHE A 232 8.75 -5.24 -22.76
CA PHE A 232 9.69 -5.89 -21.85
C PHE A 232 9.70 -5.20 -20.48
N GLY A 233 9.87 -3.89 -20.46
CA GLY A 233 9.80 -3.10 -19.23
C GLY A 233 8.47 -3.29 -18.50
N ALA A 234 7.34 -3.19 -19.22
CA ALA A 234 6.01 -3.31 -18.63
C ALA A 234 5.76 -4.69 -18.00
N VAL A 235 6.17 -5.76 -18.68
CA VAL A 235 6.07 -7.13 -18.16
C VAL A 235 6.91 -7.30 -16.91
N VAL A 236 8.15 -6.80 -16.88
CA VAL A 236 9.01 -6.89 -15.69
C VAL A 236 8.42 -6.10 -14.52
N GLY A 237 7.94 -4.88 -14.77
CA GLY A 237 7.34 -4.04 -13.72
C GLY A 237 6.06 -4.66 -13.13
N PHE A 238 5.27 -5.32 -13.98
CA PHE A 238 4.08 -6.06 -13.55
C PHE A 238 4.43 -7.36 -12.79
N ALA A 239 5.41 -8.12 -13.29
CA ALA A 239 5.79 -9.43 -12.76
C ALA A 239 6.46 -9.39 -11.38
N GLN A 240 6.83 -8.19 -10.90
CA GLN A 240 7.38 -8.02 -9.56
C GLN A 240 6.41 -8.46 -8.44
N GLU A 241 5.11 -8.22 -8.60
CA GLU A 241 4.10 -8.48 -7.57
C GLU A 241 3.98 -9.97 -7.19
N PRO A 242 3.85 -10.92 -8.15
CA PRO A 242 3.85 -12.33 -7.82
C PRO A 242 5.19 -12.81 -7.24
N ILE A 243 6.32 -12.18 -7.60
CA ILE A 243 7.64 -12.56 -7.05
C ILE A 243 7.78 -12.13 -5.58
N ILE A 244 7.39 -10.91 -5.25
CA ILE A 244 7.45 -10.40 -3.87
C ILE A 244 6.53 -11.22 -2.96
N SER A 245 5.28 -11.44 -3.39
CA SER A 245 4.33 -12.24 -2.62
C SER A 245 4.80 -13.69 -2.39
N ARG A 246 5.47 -14.31 -3.38
CA ARG A 246 6.11 -15.62 -3.23
C ARG A 246 7.24 -15.59 -2.19
N ILE A 247 8.14 -14.60 -2.26
CA ILE A 247 9.24 -14.45 -1.30
C ILE A 247 8.70 -14.30 0.13
N GLU A 248 7.65 -13.51 0.32
CA GLU A 248 7.02 -13.36 1.64
C GLU A 248 6.39 -14.65 2.15
N SER A 249 5.71 -15.40 1.29
CA SER A 249 5.12 -16.69 1.67
C SER A 249 6.19 -17.70 2.13
N ILE A 250 7.36 -17.69 1.49
CA ILE A 250 8.49 -18.53 1.88
C ILE A 250 9.06 -18.06 3.22
N GLY A 251 9.27 -16.75 3.41
CA GLY A 251 9.76 -16.19 4.67
C GLY A 251 8.85 -16.46 5.87
N LYS A 252 7.53 -16.43 5.67
CA LYS A 252 6.53 -16.77 6.70
C LYS A 252 6.44 -18.29 6.98
N GLY A 253 6.83 -19.12 6.01
CA GLY A 253 6.88 -20.58 6.15
C GLY A 253 8.06 -21.08 7.00
N VAL A 254 9.20 -20.39 6.94
CA VAL A 254 10.43 -20.77 7.68
C VAL A 254 10.32 -20.54 9.20
N GLY A 255 9.32 -19.79 9.68
CA GLY A 255 9.04 -19.59 11.10
C GLY A 255 8.06 -20.59 11.72
N LYS A 256 7.65 -21.63 10.98
CA LYS A 256 6.78 -22.72 11.46
C LYS A 256 7.42 -24.07 11.19
N GLU A 257 8.49 -24.38 11.90
CA GLU A 257 8.79 -25.78 12.23
C GLU A 257 8.56 -25.96 13.74
N PRO A 258 7.82 -27.00 14.16
CA PRO A 258 7.61 -27.32 15.58
C PRO A 258 8.90 -27.77 16.28
#